data_AF-M1NZW7-F1
#
_entry.id   AF-M1NZW7-F1
#
_cell.length_a   1.000
_cell.length_b   1.000
_cell.length_c   1.000
_cell.angle_alpha   90.00
_cell.angle_beta   90.00
_cell.angle_gamma   90.00
#
_symmetry.space_group_name_H-M   'P 1'
#
loop_
_entity.id
_entity.type
_entity.pdbx_description
1 polymer ?
#
loop_
_entity_poly.entity_id
_entity_poly.type
_entity_poly.pdbx_seq_one_letter_code
_entity_poly.pdbx_strand_id
1 'polypeptide(L)' 'MNDSGEKSLAGHFTFGDDLLGVNSEIALKLRQFYMKVQEETIPIQLLELLEKLDQAERASSGRAEKV' A
#
# COMPACT_ATOMS: atom_id res chain seq x y z
N MET A 1 2.12 -30.42 -0.97
CA MET A 1 2.82 -29.15 -1.19
C MET A 1 1.88 -28.21 -1.92
N ASN A 2 1.30 -27.23 -1.22
CA ASN A 2 0.58 -26.12 -1.86
C ASN A 2 1.61 -24.99 -1.99
N ASP A 3 2.33 -24.97 -3.10
CA ASP A 3 3.39 -24.00 -3.41
C ASP A 3 2.95 -23.06 -4.54
N SER A 4 1.72 -22.56 -4.45
CA SER A 4 1.12 -21.72 -5.50
C SER A 4 0.68 -20.34 -4.99
N GLY A 5 1.13 -19.92 -3.82
CA GLY A 5 0.76 -18.65 -3.19
C GLY A 5 1.58 -17.44 -3.61
N GLU A 6 2.79 -17.60 -4.16
CA GLU A 6 3.73 -16.48 -4.28
C GLU A 6 3.90 -15.93 -5.71
N LYS A 7 3.46 -16.66 -6.75
CA LYS A 7 3.71 -16.27 -8.15
C LYS A 7 2.83 -15.12 -8.67
N SER A 8 1.74 -14.78 -7.98
CA SER A 8 0.78 -13.81 -8.55
C SER A 8 1.15 -12.34 -8.35
N LEU A 9 2.07 -12.01 -7.44
CA LEU A 9 2.49 -10.61 -7.23
C LEU A 9 3.50 -10.15 -8.29
N ALA A 10 4.38 -11.06 -8.74
CA ALA A 10 5.39 -10.76 -9.76
C ALA A 10 4.77 -10.50 -11.16
N GLY A 11 3.66 -11.15 -11.49
CA GLY A 11 3.00 -11.01 -12.80
C GLY A 11 2.33 -9.65 -13.04
N HIS A 12 2.03 -8.87 -12.00
CA HIS A 12 1.43 -7.55 -12.16
C HIS A 12 2.45 -6.50 -12.60
N PHE A 13 3.73 -6.67 -12.26
CA PHE A 13 4.78 -5.70 -12.55
C PHE A 13 5.48 -5.92 -13.90
N THR A 14 5.43 -7.13 -14.46
CA THR A 14 6.06 -7.43 -15.76
C THR A 14 5.46 -6.60 -16.90
N PHE A 15 4.17 -6.24 -16.80
CA PHE A 15 3.51 -5.37 -17.78
C PHE A 15 3.99 -3.91 -17.69
N GLY A 16 4.29 -3.43 -16.48
CA GLY A 16 4.85 -2.09 -16.26
C GLY A 16 6.32 -2.00 -16.64
N ASP A 17 7.09 -3.07 -16.44
CA ASP A 17 8.51 -3.11 -16.79
C ASP A 17 8.73 -3.15 -18.32
N ASP A 18 7.84 -3.78 -19.09
CA ASP A 18 7.88 -3.75 -20.56
C ASP A 18 7.61 -2.34 -21.11
N LEU A 19 6.73 -1.57 -20.44
CA LEU A 19 6.46 -0.17 -20.78
C LEU A 19 7.63 0.77 -20.42
N LEU A 20 8.43 0.42 -19.41
CA LEU A 20 9.59 1.20 -18.97
C LEU A 20 10.85 0.90 -19.80
N GLY A 21 10.85 -0.18 -20.59
CA GLY A 21 11.90 -0.53 -21.55
C GLY A 21 13.28 -0.55 -20.91
N VAL A 22 14.19 0.32 -21.38
CA VAL A 22 15.56 0.46 -20.86
C VAL A 22 15.63 0.92 -19.40
N ASN A 23 14.55 1.49 -18.86
CA ASN A 23 14.47 1.92 -17.47
C ASN A 23 13.90 0.85 -16.53
N SER A 24 13.58 -0.35 -17.05
CA SER A 24 13.07 -1.47 -16.25
C SER A 24 14.00 -1.85 -15.09
N GLU A 25 15.32 -1.86 -15.30
CA GLU A 25 16.31 -2.12 -14.23
C GLU A 25 16.33 -1.02 -13.16
N ILE A 26 16.11 0.24 -13.56
CA ILE A 26 16.01 1.37 -12.63
C ILE A 26 14.74 1.23 -11.79
N ALA A 27 13.62 0.89 -12.42
CA ALA A 27 12.35 0.64 -11.74
C ALA A 27 12.47 -0.53 -10.76
N LEU A 28 13.15 -1.61 -11.14
CA LEU A 28 13.42 -2.75 -10.26
C LEU A 28 14.22 -2.32 -9.02
N LYS A 29 15.29 -1.55 -9.21
CA LYS A 29 16.13 -1.06 -8.09
C LYS A 29 15.36 -0.11 -7.17
N LEU A 30 14.55 0.80 -7.73
CA LEU A 30 13.70 1.69 -6.94
C LEU A 30 12.69 0.89 -6.11
N ARG A 31 12.03 -0.12 -6.70
CA ARG A 31 11.12 -1.01 -5.95
C ARG A 31 11.83 -1.74 -4.84
N GLN A 32 13.01 -2.32 -5.10
CA GLN A 32 13.83 -2.98 -4.07
C GLN A 32 14.22 -2.02 -2.96
N PHE A 33 14.56 -0.78 -3.29
CA PHE A 33 14.89 0.26 -2.31
C PHE A 33 13.67 0.63 -1.45
N TYR A 34 12.53 0.94 -2.06
CA TYR A 34 11.31 1.27 -1.31
C TYR A 34 10.80 0.11 -0.48
N MET A 35 10.90 -1.14 -0.96
CA MET A 35 10.51 -2.33 -0.18
C MET A 35 11.37 -2.48 1.09
N LYS A 36 12.69 -2.24 0.98
CA LYS A 36 13.60 -2.25 2.15
C LYS A 36 13.33 -1.11 3.12
N VAL A 37 12.97 0.07 2.61
CA VAL A 37 12.62 1.23 3.43
C VAL A 37 11.24 1.05 4.10
N GLN A 38 10.33 0.31 3.47
CA GLN A 38 8.99 0.04 4.00
C GLN A 38 8.99 -0.98 5.17
N GLU A 39 10.13 -1.61 5.50
CA GLU A 39 10.26 -2.44 6.72
C GLU A 39 10.21 -1.61 8.02
N GLU A 40 10.20 -0.28 7.94
CA GLU A 40 9.92 0.55 9.10
C GLU A 40 8.44 0.45 9.50
N THR A 41 8.17 0.18 10.79
CA THR A 41 6.81 0.12 11.33
C THR A 41 6.05 1.39 10.97
N ILE A 42 4.80 1.24 10.50
CA ILE A 42 3.90 2.37 10.20
C ILE A 42 3.99 3.41 11.33
N PRO A 43 4.39 4.66 11.04
CA PRO A 43 4.50 5.69 12.06
C PRO A 43 3.21 5.81 12.89
N ILE A 44 3.35 5.87 14.21
CA ILE A 44 2.21 5.97 15.15
C ILE A 44 1.26 7.12 14.78
N GLN A 45 1.81 8.22 14.25
CA GLN A 45 1.04 9.38 13.79
C GLN A 45 -0.01 9.02 12.72
N LEU A 46 0.28 8.07 11.82
CA LEU A 46 -0.68 7.62 10.82
C LEU A 46 -1.81 6.81 11.46
N LEU A 47 -1.50 5.99 12.47
CA LEU A 47 -2.53 5.30 13.26
C LEU A 47 -3.42 6.28 14.04
N GLU A 48 -2.83 7.30 14.68
CA GLU A 48 -3.59 8.34 15.38
C GLU A 48 -4.51 9.12 14.44
N LEU A 49 -4.07 9.38 13.20
CA LEU A 49 -4.90 10.03 12.18
C LEU A 49 -6.05 9.13 11.73
N LEU A 50 -5.83 7.82 11.59
CA LEU A 50 -6.90 6.85 11.30
C LEU A 50 -7.92 6.78 12.44
N GLU A 51 -7.47 6.82 13.69
CA GLU A 51 -8.38 6.85 14.85
C GLU A 51 -9.20 8.15 14.90
N LYS A 52 -8.58 9.29 14.64
CA LYS A 52 -9.29 10.58 14.53
C LYS A 52 -10.30 10.59 13.38
N LEU A 53 -9.98 9.94 12.26
CA LEU A 53 -10.89 9.81 11.13
C LEU A 53 -12.13 8.99 11.52
N ASP A 54 -11.94 7.85 12.17
CA ASP A 54 -13.03 6.99 12.66
C ASP A 54 -13.91 7.72 13.70
N GLN A 55 -13.30 8.48 14.63
CA GLN A 55 -14.05 9.31 15.58
C GLN A 55 -14.90 10.38 14.87
N ALA A 56 -14.35 11.04 13.86
CA ALA A 56 -15.07 12.05 13.07
C ALA A 56 -16.21 11.43 12.25
N GLU A 57 -16.01 10.26 11.67
CA GLU A 57 -17.02 9.53 10.90
C GLU A 57 -18.18 9.06 11.79
N ARG A 58 -17.90 8.59 13.01
CA ARG A 58 -18.93 8.25 14.00
C ARG A 58 -19.69 9.47 14.49
N ALA A 59 -19.00 10.58 14.72
CA ALA A 59 -19.62 11.83 15.13
C ALA A 59 -20.51 12.45 14.04
N SER A 60 -20.14 12.29 12.76
CA SER A 60 -20.95 12.75 11.63
C SER A 60 -22.11 11.80 11.32
N SER A 61 -21.91 10.48 11.39
CA SER A 61 -22.94 9.47 11.19
C SER A 61 -24.00 9.49 12.30
N GLY A 62 -23.60 9.72 13.56
CA GLY A 62 -24.52 9.93 14.67
C GLY A 62 -25.32 11.24 14.58
N ARG A 63 -24.88 12.19 13.74
CA ARG A 63 -25.61 13.43 13.44
C ARG A 63 -26.57 13.27 12.26
N ALA A 64 -26.30 12.35 11.33
CA ALA A 64 -27.19 12.04 10.21
C ALA A 64 -28.45 11.25 10.62
N GLU A 65 -28.43 10.54 11.75
CA GLU A 65 -29.60 9.80 12.27
C GLU A 65 -30.54 10.66 13.14
N LYS A 66 -30.22 11.95 13.36
CA LYS A 66 -31.05 12.90 14.13
C LYS A 66 -31.63 14.05 13.30
N VAL A 67 -31.83 13.86 11.99
CA VAL A 67 -32.50 14.85 11.13
C VAL A 67 -33.74 14.24 10.50
#